data_AF-A0A7X9WPY1-F1
#
_entry.id   AF-A0A7X9WPY1-F1
#
_cell.length_a   1.000
_cell.length_b   1.000
_cell.length_c   1.000
_cell.angle_alpha   90.00
_cell.angle_beta   90.00
_cell.angle_gamma   90.00
#
_symmetry.space_group_name_H-M   'P 1'
#
loop_
_entity.id
_entity.type
_entity.pdbx_description
1 polymer ?
#
loop_
_entity_poly.entity_id
_entity_poly.type
_entity_poly.pdbx_seq_one_letter_code
_entity_poly.pdbx_strand_id
1 'polypeptide(L)'
;MFGGATGLLGSIFAGRKARLNADRDQHHLASMLISIASGSDEVSRDDIRDLLRARAKGAQVTARVNHAVKLAGTAVSGELYDKVVALAREFAA
;
A
#
# COMPACT_ATOMS: atom_id res chain seq x y z
N MET A 1 -19.21 -39.84 -5.62
CA MET A 1 -19.36 -38.87 -4.52
C MET A 1 -17.98 -38.56 -3.96
N PHE A 2 -17.36 -37.44 -4.32
CA PHE A 2 -16.17 -36.91 -3.64
C PHE A 2 -16.38 -35.40 -3.50
N GLY A 3 -17.05 -35.01 -2.43
CA GLY A 3 -17.28 -33.62 -2.05
C GLY A 3 -16.84 -33.42 -0.61
N GLY A 4 -16.09 -32.35 -0.35
CA GLY A 4 -15.89 -31.84 1.00
C GLY A 4 -14.49 -32.06 1.61
N ALA A 5 -13.45 -31.46 1.02
CA ALA A 5 -12.22 -31.12 1.77
C ALA A 5 -11.42 -29.99 1.09
N THR A 6 -11.48 -29.89 -0.24
CA THR A 6 -10.66 -28.96 -1.02
C THR A 6 -11.14 -27.49 -0.94
N GLY A 7 -12.39 -27.23 -0.56
CA GLY A 7 -12.95 -25.88 -0.51
C GLY A 7 -12.54 -25.06 0.73
N LEU A 8 -12.31 -25.71 1.87
CA LEU A 8 -12.01 -25.03 3.14
C LEU A 8 -10.52 -24.68 3.28
N LEU A 9 -9.62 -25.54 2.80
CA LEU A 9 -8.18 -25.22 2.80
C LEU A 9 -7.87 -24.13 1.76
N GLY A 10 -8.48 -24.20 0.57
CA GLY A 10 -8.30 -23.19 -0.48
C GLY A 10 -8.69 -21.78 -0.06
N SER A 11 -9.78 -21.61 0.71
CA SER A 11 -10.22 -20.29 1.17
C SER A 11 -9.30 -19.69 2.25
N ILE A 12 -8.75 -20.52 3.14
CA ILE A 12 -7.81 -20.08 4.19
C ILE A 12 -6.48 -19.66 3.57
N PHE A 13 -5.95 -20.42 2.60
CA PHE A 13 -4.72 -20.06 1.89
C PHE A 13 -4.92 -18.84 0.98
N ALA A 14 -6.08 -18.71 0.33
CA ALA A 14 -6.43 -17.53 -0.45
C ALA A 14 -6.51 -16.27 0.43
N GLY A 15 -7.14 -16.35 1.61
CA GLY A 15 -7.21 -15.25 2.56
C GLY A 15 -5.83 -14.85 3.11
N ARG A 16 -4.97 -15.82 3.46
CA ARG A 16 -3.59 -15.54 3.87
C ARG A 16 -2.75 -14.89 2.76
N LYS A 17 -2.86 -15.40 1.53
CA LYS A 17 -2.12 -14.85 0.38
C LYS A 17 -2.61 -13.45 0.02
N ALA A 18 -3.91 -13.19 0.09
CA ALA A 18 -4.49 -11.86 -0.09
C ALA A 18 -4.00 -10.87 0.96
N ARG A 19 -3.92 -11.31 2.23
CA ARG A 19 -3.39 -10.49 3.34
C ARG A 19 -1.89 -10.20 3.16
N LEU A 20 -1.08 -11.22 2.87
CA LEU A 20 0.35 -11.06 2.57
C LEU A 20 0.62 -10.15 1.38
N ASN A 21 -0.19 -10.25 0.31
CA ASN A 21 -0.10 -9.35 -0.83
C ASN A 21 -0.53 -7.92 -0.47
N ALA A 22 -1.58 -7.76 0.34
CA ALA A 22 -2.00 -6.46 0.83
C ALA A 22 -0.92 -5.81 1.69
N ASP A 23 -0.29 -6.58 2.58
CA ASP A 23 0.82 -6.11 3.41
C ASP A 23 2.01 -5.71 2.52
N ARG A 24 2.39 -6.55 1.53
CA ARG A 24 3.48 -6.24 0.60
C ARG A 24 3.21 -4.99 -0.25
N ASP A 25 1.99 -4.85 -0.78
CA ASP A 25 1.59 -3.68 -1.57
C ASP A 25 1.61 -2.40 -0.71
N GLN A 26 1.19 -2.50 0.56
CA GLN A 26 1.18 -1.36 1.49
C GLN A 26 2.60 -0.95 1.91
N HIS A 27 3.48 -1.91 2.18
CA HIS A 27 4.90 -1.64 2.43
C HIS A 27 5.58 -1.04 1.19
N HIS A 28 5.23 -1.52 0.00
CA HIS A 28 5.75 -0.97 -1.25
C HIS A 28 5.30 0.47 -1.48
N LEU A 29 4.01 0.77 -1.28
CA LEU A 29 3.49 2.14 -1.34
C LEU A 29 4.16 3.06 -0.31
N ALA A 30 4.41 2.58 0.90
CA ALA A 30 5.13 3.34 1.93
C ALA A 30 6.57 3.66 1.48
N SER A 31 7.27 2.67 0.91
CA SER A 31 8.62 2.86 0.37
C SER A 31 8.66 3.87 -0.77
N MET A 32 7.68 3.83 -1.68
CA MET A 32 7.55 4.79 -2.79
C MET A 32 7.33 6.21 -2.27
N LEU A 33 6.43 6.39 -1.29
CA LEU A 33 6.18 7.70 -0.68
C LEU A 33 7.44 8.25 0.00
N ILE A 34 8.18 7.42 0.72
CA ILE A 34 9.46 7.81 1.34
C ILE A 34 10.48 8.21 0.28
N SER A 35 10.62 7.41 -0.79
CA SER A 35 11.57 7.65 -1.89
C SER A 35 11.36 9.05 -2.50
N ILE A 36 10.12 9.37 -2.89
CA ILE A 36 9.77 10.69 -3.44
C ILE A 36 9.98 11.79 -2.41
N ALA A 37 9.52 11.60 -1.16
CA ALA A 37 9.67 12.59 -0.10
C ALA A 37 11.14 12.88 0.24
N SER A 38 12.04 11.91 0.02
CA SER A 38 13.49 12.04 0.17
C SER A 38 14.19 12.71 -1.02
N GLY A 39 13.46 12.97 -2.11
CA GLY A 39 14.00 13.56 -3.33
C GLY A 39 14.69 12.56 -4.27
N SER A 40 14.36 11.27 -4.15
CA SER A 40 14.84 10.26 -5.09
C SER A 40 14.02 10.29 -6.39
N ASP A 41 14.71 10.19 -7.53
CA ASP A 41 14.11 10.15 -8.87
C ASP A 41 13.77 8.71 -9.32
N GLU A 42 14.02 7.70 -8.49
CA GLU A 42 13.76 6.29 -8.83
C GLU A 42 12.26 5.95 -8.93
N VAL A 43 11.40 6.75 -8.29
CA VAL A 43 9.96 6.55 -8.25
C VAL A 43 9.29 7.86 -8.60
N SER A 44 8.38 7.85 -9.57
CA SER A 44 7.60 9.03 -9.93
C SER A 44 6.25 9.06 -9.22
N ARG A 45 5.62 10.24 -9.18
CA ARG A 45 4.23 10.36 -8.72
C ARG A 45 3.28 9.52 -9.58
N ASP A 46 3.57 9.34 -10.87
CA ASP A 46 2.74 8.56 -11.79
C ASP A 46 2.80 7.06 -11.46
N ASP A 47 3.96 6.55 -11.03
CA ASP A 47 4.07 5.16 -10.56
C ASP A 47 3.16 4.91 -9.35
N ILE A 48 3.04 5.90 -8.44
CA ILE A 48 2.11 5.82 -7.30
C ILE A 48 0.66 5.81 -7.78
N ARG A 49 0.31 6.66 -8.76
CA ARG A 49 -1.05 6.70 -9.34
C ARG A 49 -1.40 5.36 -9.98
N ASP A 50 -0.48 4.78 -10.74
CA ASP A 50 -0.70 3.52 -11.43
C ASP A 50 -0.84 2.36 -10.44
N LEU A 51 -0.01 2.31 -9.39
CA LEU A 51 -0.15 1.34 -8.31
C LEU A 51 -1.53 1.46 -7.63
N LEU A 52 -1.94 2.68 -7.29
CA LEU A 52 -3.24 2.92 -6.63
C LEU A 52 -4.41 2.56 -7.55
N ARG A 53 -4.36 2.92 -8.84
CA ARG A 53 -5.39 2.57 -9.84
C ARG A 53 -5.50 1.07 -10.06
N ALA A 54 -4.36 0.37 -10.10
CA ALA A 54 -4.33 -1.07 -10.30
C ALA A 54 -4.88 -1.85 -9.09
N ARG A 55 -4.82 -1.27 -7.88
CA ARG A 55 -5.03 -2.01 -6.63
C ARG A 55 -6.20 -1.52 -5.77
N ALA A 56 -6.74 -0.32 -6.00
CA ALA A 56 -7.83 0.24 -5.22
C ALA A 56 -8.76 1.13 -6.03
N LYS A 57 -10.00 1.29 -5.54
CA LYS A 57 -11.01 2.19 -6.11
C LYS A 57 -11.66 3.03 -5.01
N GLY A 58 -11.87 4.31 -5.28
CA GLY A 58 -12.58 5.25 -4.40
C GLY A 58 -12.04 5.25 -2.96
N ALA A 59 -12.91 5.03 -1.97
CA ALA A 59 -12.58 5.03 -0.54
C ALA A 59 -11.44 4.06 -0.14
N GLN A 60 -11.18 3.01 -0.93
CA GLN A 60 -10.05 2.11 -0.67
C GLN A 60 -8.69 2.78 -0.91
N VAL A 61 -8.62 3.79 -1.78
CA VAL A 61 -7.39 4.54 -2.06
C VAL A 61 -6.98 5.31 -0.80
N THR A 62 -7.89 6.11 -0.23
CA THR A 62 -7.67 6.87 1.00
C THR A 62 -7.22 5.95 2.16
N ALA A 63 -7.88 4.80 2.34
CA ALA A 63 -7.50 3.85 3.38
C ALA A 63 -6.08 3.27 3.19
N ARG A 64 -5.71 2.93 1.95
CA ARG A 64 -4.36 2.41 1.64
C ARG A 64 -3.29 3.47 1.83
N VAL A 65 -3.55 4.68 1.35
CA VAL A 65 -2.62 5.82 1.51
C VAL A 65 -2.40 6.12 2.99
N ASN A 66 -3.47 6.20 3.79
CA ASN A 66 -3.36 6.41 5.24
C ASN A 66 -2.58 5.28 5.94
N HIS A 67 -2.77 4.02 5.50
CA HIS A 67 -2.00 2.90 6.05
C HIS A 67 -0.51 3.00 5.67
N ALA A 68 -0.20 3.34 4.42
CA ALA A 68 1.17 3.52 3.96
C ALA A 68 1.89 4.67 4.72
N VAL A 69 1.19 5.77 5.02
CA VAL A 69 1.72 6.85 5.87
C VAL A 69 2.04 6.34 7.28
N LYS A 70 1.15 5.56 7.90
CA LYS A 70 1.42 4.97 9.22
C LYS A 70 2.65 4.06 9.19
N LEU A 71 2.80 3.23 8.16
CA LEU A 71 3.99 2.40 7.98
C LEU A 71 5.25 3.26 7.78
N ALA A 72 5.15 4.31 6.98
CA ALA A 72 6.28 5.22 6.78
C ALA A 72 6.72 5.91 8.08
N GLY A 73 5.78 6.27 8.96
CA GLY A 73 6.09 6.83 10.28
C GLY A 73 6.84 5.89 11.24
N THR A 74 6.92 4.60 10.92
CA THR A 74 7.79 3.66 11.64
C THR A 74 9.23 3.63 11.09
N ALA A 75 9.44 4.12 9.86
CA ALA A 75 10.71 4.10 9.17
C ALA A 75 11.38 5.48 9.10
N VAL A 76 10.60 6.56 9.06
CA VAL A 76 11.07 7.95 8.98
C VAL A 76 10.38 8.83 10.01
N SER A 77 11.03 9.91 10.42
CA SER A 77 10.52 10.88 11.40
C SER A 77 10.90 12.31 11.05
N GLY A 78 10.32 13.28 11.78
CA GLY A 78 10.59 14.70 11.60
C GLY A 78 10.16 15.22 10.22
N GLU A 79 10.97 16.11 9.65
CA GLU A 79 10.67 16.80 8.38
C GLU A 79 10.38 15.83 7.23
N LEU A 80 11.06 14.68 7.18
CA LEU A 80 10.83 13.69 6.12
C LEU A 80 9.45 13.03 6.24
N TYR A 81 8.98 12.78 7.48
CA TYR A 81 7.63 12.28 7.70
C TYR A 81 6.57 13.32 7.27
N ASP A 82 6.79 14.60 7.57
CA ASP A 82 5.87 15.67 7.14
C ASP A 82 5.78 15.76 5.62
N LYS A 83 6.90 15.60 4.90
CA LYS A 83 6.93 15.50 3.43
C LYS A 83 6.15 14.28 2.93
N VAL A 84 6.29 13.12 3.57
CA VAL A 84 5.50 11.92 3.25
C VAL A 84 4.00 12.17 3.44
N VAL A 85 3.60 12.82 4.55
CA VAL A 85 2.19 13.15 4.82
C VAL A 85 1.64 14.13 3.78
N ALA A 86 2.41 15.17 3.44
CA ALA A 86 2.03 16.15 2.43
C ALA A 86 1.84 15.48 1.06
N LEU A 87 2.79 14.65 0.65
CA LEU A 87 2.73 13.89 -0.59
C LEU A 87 1.53 12.92 -0.61
N ALA A 88 1.30 12.19 0.47
CA ALA A 88 0.20 11.24 0.57
C ALA A 88 -1.18 11.92 0.39
N ARG A 89 -1.35 13.16 0.86
CA ARG A 89 -2.59 13.92 0.67
C ARG A 89 -2.92 14.18 -0.81
N GLU A 90 -1.92 14.26 -1.69
CA GLU A 90 -2.12 14.41 -3.14
C GLU A 90 -2.88 13.21 -3.76
N PHE A 91 -2.82 12.04 -3.12
CA PHE A 91 -3.42 10.79 -3.62
C PHE A 91 -4.67 10.35 -2.87
N ALA A 92 -4.94 10.94 -1.70
CA ALA A 92 -6.08 10.61 -0.86
C ALA A 92 -7.32 11.47 -1.15
N ALA A 93 -7.18 12.50 -1.99
CA ALA A 93 -8.22 13.46 -2.39
C ALA A 93 -9.16 12.92 -3.49
#